data_AF-A0A398AZK2-F1
#
_entry.id   AF-A0A398AZK2-F1
#
_cell.length_a   1.000
_cell.length_b   1.000
_cell.length_c   1.000
_cell.angle_alpha   90.00
_cell.angle_beta   90.00
_cell.angle_gamma   90.00
#
_symmetry.space_group_name_H-M   'P 1'
#
loop_
_entity.id
_entity.type
_entity.pdbx_description
1 polymer ?
#
loop_
_entity_poly.entity_id
_entity_poly.type
_entity_poly.pdbx_seq_one_letter_code
_entity_poly.pdbx_strand_id
1 'polypeptide(L)' 'MNYTIGFMSFLVISSIFIVLLVPEKVEAMKCLGPCEFYNCKVDCKKRGYLAGECVGWNQPDMCCCIPKLHN' A
#
# COMPACT_ATOMS: atom_id res chain seq x y z
N MET A 1 35.80 24.97 -9.61
CA MET A 1 34.56 24.18 -9.74
C MET A 1 33.48 24.90 -8.96
N ASN A 2 32.42 25.36 -9.63
CA ASN A 2 31.43 26.27 -9.04
C ASN A 2 30.60 25.51 -7.99
N TYR A 3 30.73 25.87 -6.70
CA TYR A 3 30.13 25.16 -5.56
C TYR A 3 28.62 24.93 -5.74
N THR A 4 27.95 25.89 -6.38
CA THR A 4 26.54 25.83 -6.75
C THR A 4 26.21 24.68 -7.70
N ILE A 5 27.09 24.35 -8.64
CA ILE A 5 26.89 23.25 -9.61
C ILE A 5 27.04 21.89 -8.92
N GLY A 6 28.00 21.77 -7.99
CA GLY A 6 28.19 20.55 -7.19
C GLY A 6 26.99 20.25 -6.29
N PHE A 7 26.44 21.28 -5.65
CA PHE A 7 25.27 21.14 -4.78
C PHE A 7 24.00 20.75 -5.55
N MET A 8 23.74 21.38 -6.70
CA MET A 8 22.60 21.01 -7.55
C MET A 8 22.71 19.57 -8.05
N SER A 9 23.91 19.13 -8.43
CA SER A 9 24.15 17.75 -8.87
C SER A 9 23.90 16.74 -7.73
N PHE A 10 24.28 17.09 -6.50
CA PHE A 10 24.09 16.23 -5.33
C PHE A 10 22.60 16.02 -5.01
N LEU A 11 21.77 17.06 -5.12
CA LEU A 11 20.32 16.98 -4.92
C LEU A 11 19.61 16.11 -5.96
N VAL A 12 20.05 16.16 -7.22
CA VAL A 12 19.50 15.30 -8.28
C VAL A 12 19.86 13.84 -8.04
N ILE A 13 21.09 13.56 -7.62
CA ILE A 13 21.53 12.20 -7.33
C ILE A 13 20.79 11.64 -6.10
N SER A 14 20.66 12.42 -5.03
CA SER A 14 19.99 11.96 -3.80
C SER A 14 18.51 11.66 -4.00
N SER A 15 17.81 12.44 -4.82
CA SER A 15 16.40 12.19 -5.14
C SER A 15 16.18 10.89 -5.91
N ILE A 16 17.09 10.51 -6.81
CA ILE A 16 17.05 9.22 -7.51
C ILE A 16 17.20 8.05 -6.53
N PHE A 17 18.12 8.17 -5.56
CA PHE A 17 18.31 7.14 -4.54
C PHE A 17 17.08 6.98 -3.63
N ILE A 18 16.41 8.09 -3.28
CA ILE A 18 15.19 8.04 -2.48
C ILE A 18 14.08 7.27 -3.21
N VAL A 19 13.88 7.50 -4.51
CA VAL A 19 12.87 6.78 -5.31
C VAL A 19 13.16 5.28 -5.38
N LEU A 20 14.43 4.89 -5.54
CA LEU A 20 14.85 3.48 -5.56
C LEU A 20 14.71 2.78 -4.19
N LEU A 21 14.77 3.54 -3.09
CA LEU A 21 14.65 3.03 -1.73
C LEU A 21 13.19 2.92 -1.25
N VAL A 22 12.22 3.46 -1.98
CA VAL A 22 10.81 3.23 -1.66
C VAL A 22 10.47 1.79 -2.04
N PRO A 23 10.14 0.90 -1.08
CA PRO A 23 9.69 -0.43 -1.43
C PRO A 23 8.43 -0.31 -2.28
N GLU A 24 8.52 -0.78 -3.53
CA GLU A 24 7.44 -0.79 -4.53
C GLU A 24 6.17 -1.52 -4.05
N LYS A 25 6.25 -2.23 -2.92
CA LYS A 25 5.18 -3.01 -2.32
C LYS A 25 4.62 -2.36 -1.06
N VAL A 26 4.12 -1.13 -1.16
CA VAL A 26 3.02 -0.75 -0.29
C VAL A 26 1.77 -1.33 -0.94
N GLU A 27 1.50 -2.61 -0.71
CA GLU A 27 0.22 -3.19 -1.10
C GLU A 27 -0.85 -2.40 -0.33
N ALA A 28 -1.52 -1.47 -0.99
CA ALA A 28 -2.59 -0.69 -0.37
C ALA A 28 -3.72 -1.64 0.04
N MET A 29 -4.29 -1.43 1.22
CA MET A 29 -5.45 -2.17 1.71
C MET A 29 -6.55 -2.12 0.64
N LYS A 30 -7.00 -3.29 0.18
CA LYS A 30 -7.92 -3.39 -0.97
C LYS A 30 -9.32 -3.77 -0.50
N CYS A 31 -10.27 -2.87 -0.73
CA CYS A 31 -11.66 -3.08 -0.33
C CYS A 31 -12.51 -3.68 -1.47
N LEU A 32 -13.35 -4.65 -1.14
CA LEU A 32 -14.19 -5.40 -2.07
C LEU A 32 -15.60 -4.81 -2.21
N GLY A 33 -16.14 -4.25 -1.12
CA GLY A 33 -17.50 -3.71 -1.07
C GLY A 33 -18.17 -3.93 0.29
N PRO A 34 -19.50 -3.75 0.42
CA PRO A 34 -20.21 -3.85 1.70
C PRO A 34 -20.20 -5.27 2.27
N CYS A 35 -19.95 -5.41 3.58
CA CYS A 35 -19.83 -6.70 4.26
C CYS A 35 -21.09 -7.56 4.24
N GLU A 36 -22.27 -6.98 4.01
CA GLU A 36 -23.52 -7.74 3.85
C GLU A 36 -23.47 -8.71 2.66
N PHE A 37 -22.65 -8.40 1.64
CA PHE A 37 -22.54 -9.21 0.43
C PHE A 37 -21.31 -10.12 0.39
N TYR A 38 -20.36 -9.96 1.33
CA TYR A 38 -19.07 -10.64 1.29
C TYR A 38 -18.78 -11.36 2.60
N ASN A 39 -18.33 -12.62 2.51
CA ASN A 39 -17.70 -13.26 3.66
C ASN A 39 -16.23 -12.83 3.69
N CYS A 40 -15.99 -11.63 4.21
CA CYS A 40 -14.76 -10.88 3.99
C CYS A 40 -13.47 -11.67 4.27
N LYS A 41 -13.44 -12.42 5.38
CA LYS A 41 -12.30 -13.27 5.74
C LYS A 41 -12.04 -14.38 4.71
N VAL A 42 -13.09 -15.03 4.23
CA VAL A 42 -12.98 -16.13 3.24
C VAL A 42 -12.65 -15.59 1.86
N ASP A 43 -13.31 -14.51 1.44
CA ASP A 43 -13.16 -13.93 0.11
C ASP A 43 -11.79 -13.27 -0.07
N CYS A 44 -11.30 -12.55 0.93
CA CYS A 44 -9.93 -12.03 0.92
C CYS A 44 -8.90 -13.17 0.88
N LYS A 45 -9.09 -14.24 1.66
CA LYS A 45 -8.17 -15.40 1.65
C LYS A 45 -8.16 -16.12 0.29
N LYS A 46 -9.32 -16.29 -0.35
CA LYS A 46 -9.44 -16.87 -1.72
C LYS A 46 -8.71 -16.02 -2.77
N ARG A 47 -8.69 -14.70 -2.59
CA ARG A 47 -7.99 -13.75 -3.48
C ARG A 47 -6.49 -13.63 -3.19
N GLY A 48 -5.97 -14.38 -2.21
CA GLY A 48 -4.53 -14.43 -1.90
C GLY A 48 -4.06 -13.50 -0.79
N TYR A 49 -4.96 -12.71 -0.18
CA TYR A 49 -4.66 -11.82 0.93
C TYR A 49 -4.40 -12.59 2.24
N LEU A 50 -3.77 -11.93 3.22
CA LEU A 50 -3.47 -12.51 4.53
C LEU A 50 -4.73 -12.69 5.37
N ALA A 51 -5.53 -11.63 5.42
CA ALA A 51 -6.76 -11.55 6.18
C ALA A 51 -7.72 -10.55 5.50
N GLY A 52 -8.96 -10.48 6.00
CA GLY A 52 -9.96 -9.52 5.56
C GLY A 52 -10.85 -9.14 6.73
N GLU A 53 -11.14 -7.86 6.87
CA GLU A 53 -11.93 -7.30 7.97
C GLU A 53 -12.98 -6.32 7.44
N CYS A 54 -14.10 -6.25 8.16
CA CYS A 54 -15.14 -5.26 7.92
C CYS A 54 -14.75 -3.98 8.66
N VAL A 55 -14.48 -2.92 7.90
CA VAL A 55 -14.09 -1.61 8.42
C VAL A 55 -15.11 -0.57 7.97
N GLY A 56 -15.67 0.16 8.93
CA GLY A 56 -16.68 1.18 8.68
C GLY A 56 -17.08 1.84 9.99
N TRP A 57 -17.24 3.16 9.97
CA TRP A 57 -17.80 3.89 11.11
C TRP A 57 -19.33 3.99 11.02
N ASN A 58 -19.88 3.82 9.81
CA ASN A 58 -21.31 3.84 9.49
C ASN A 58 -21.66 2.62 8.62
N GLN A 59 -22.84 2.05 8.86
CA GLN A 59 -23.37 0.91 8.11
C GLN A 59 -23.69 1.30 6.65
N PRO A 60 -23.39 0.42 5.66
CA PRO A 60 -22.79 -0.90 5.85
C PRO A 60 -21.25 -0.83 5.91
N ASP A 61 -20.66 -1.66 6.79
CA ASP A 61 -19.21 -1.80 6.90
C ASP A 61 -18.62 -2.26 5.55
N MET A 62 -17.43 -1.75 5.19
CA MET A 62 -16.74 -2.19 3.97
C MET A 62 -15.78 -3.34 4.27
N CYS A 63 -15.87 -4.40 3.48
CA CYS A 63 -14.91 -5.49 3.50
C CYS A 63 -13.59 -5.03 2.87
N CYS A 64 -12.52 -5.04 3.65
CA CYS A 64 -11.18 -4.66 3.23
C CYS A 64 -10.15 -5.76 3.53
N CYS A 65 -9.34 -6.09 2.53
CA CYS A 65 -8.35 -7.15 2.59
C CYS A 65 -6.97 -6.62 3.00
N ILE A 66 -6.34 -7.33 3.94
CA ILE A 66 -5.00 -7.05 4.44
C ILE A 66 -4.00 -7.77 3.52
N PRO A 67 -3.10 -7.03 2.86
CA PRO A 67 -2.09 -7.60 2.00
C PRO A 67 -1.10 -8.51 2.73
N LYS A 68 -0.46 -9.41 1.98
CA LYS A 68 0.62 -10.24 2.54
C LYS A 68 1.89 -9.43 2.39
N LEU A 69 2.50 -9.01 3.51
CA LEU A 69 3.88 -8.54 3.46
C LEU A 69 4.76 -9.68 2.93
N HIS A 70 5.16 -9.57 1.67
CA HIS A 70 6.20 -10.38 1.08
C HIS A 70 7.52 -9.91 1.68
N ASN A 71 7.97 -10.60 2.72
CA ASN A 71 9.33 -10.46 3.27
C ASN A 71 10.33 -11.21 2.39
#